data_AF-A0A7X9Q0C1-F1
#
_entry.id   AF-A0A7X9Q0C1-F1
#
_cell.length_a   1.000
_cell.length_b   1.000
_cell.length_c   1.000
_cell.angle_alpha   90.00
_cell.angle_beta   90.00
_cell.angle_gamma   90.00
#
_symmetry.space_group_name_H-M   'P 1'
#
loop_
_entity.id
_entity.type
_entity.pdbx_description
1 polymer ?
#
loop_
_entity_poly.entity_id
_entity_poly.type
_entity_poly.pdbx_seq_one_letter_code
_entity_poly.pdbx_strand_id
1 'polypeptide(L)'
;MASTAVAYAKLGYVTASISYRLDPGNHCVEVQAGLYTGSRLAAERARCERAILGARDDAAMAISWLRAHATTYGIDATRVAVGGSSAGAITAIHVGQTLNSAGNPPPAASQVSAVLAMSGCNYVDGSIDAFDAPVAISASGGDPLVPFACSVATANAAAATGTPVLRNFYEQESAHAQALYAQHQPEIDRAWRLFLIDHLHLA
;
A
#
# COMPACT_ATOMS: atom_id res chain seq x y z
N MET A 1 2.23 11.82 -5.47
CA MET A 1 1.83 10.69 -6.32
C MET A 1 1.34 11.07 -7.72
N ALA A 2 0.66 12.21 -7.97
CA ALA A 2 0.28 12.58 -9.34
C ALA A 2 1.49 12.70 -10.30
N SER A 3 2.60 13.30 -9.84
CA SER A 3 3.88 13.35 -10.57
C SER A 3 4.45 11.94 -10.83
N THR A 4 4.38 11.04 -9.85
CA THR A 4 4.77 9.63 -9.98
C THR A 4 3.94 8.93 -11.04
N ALA A 5 2.62 9.12 -11.06
CA ALA A 5 1.74 8.54 -12.08
C ALA A 5 2.09 9.02 -13.50
N VAL A 6 2.45 10.29 -13.67
CA VAL A 6 2.95 10.80 -14.95
C VAL A 6 4.29 10.18 -15.34
N ALA A 7 5.19 9.94 -14.37
CA ALA A 7 6.46 9.28 -14.64
C ALA A 7 6.26 7.82 -15.10
N TYR A 8 5.38 7.06 -14.45
CA TYR A 8 5.02 5.71 -14.90
C TYR A 8 4.30 5.70 -16.24
N ALA A 9 3.46 6.69 -16.54
CA ALA A 9 2.84 6.82 -17.87
C ALA A 9 3.91 6.98 -18.98
N LYS A 10 4.98 7.75 -18.73
CA LYS A 10 6.12 7.87 -19.66
C LYS A 10 6.91 6.57 -19.84
N LEU A 11 6.79 5.63 -18.91
CA LEU A 11 7.39 4.30 -18.97
C LEU A 11 6.47 3.27 -19.65
N GLY A 12 5.29 3.67 -20.14
CA GLY A 12 4.35 2.80 -20.85
C GLY A 12 3.26 2.18 -19.99
N TYR A 13 3.12 2.58 -18.73
CA TYR A 13 2.04 2.11 -17.86
C TYR A 13 0.76 2.93 -18.10
N VAL A 14 -0.39 2.27 -18.11
CA VAL A 14 -1.66 2.99 -17.93
C VAL A 14 -1.79 3.32 -16.43
N THR A 15 -1.88 4.61 -16.09
CA THR A 15 -1.97 5.05 -14.71
C THR A 15 -3.31 5.69 -14.40
N ALA A 16 -3.85 5.38 -13.22
CA ALA A 16 -5.06 5.98 -12.68
C ALA A 16 -4.79 6.48 -11.26
N SER A 17 -5.31 7.66 -10.93
CA SER A 17 -5.33 8.17 -9.56
C SER A 17 -6.76 8.08 -9.06
N ILE A 18 -6.94 7.56 -7.85
CA ILE A 18 -8.24 7.43 -7.21
C ILE A 18 -8.39 8.46 -6.10
N SER A 19 -9.62 8.93 -5.90
CA SER A 19 -10.03 9.60 -4.67
C SER A 19 -10.84 8.60 -3.87
N TYR A 20 -10.29 8.11 -2.76
CA TYR A 20 -10.97 7.23 -1.82
C TYR A 20 -11.60 8.04 -0.68
N ARG A 21 -12.61 7.48 -0.02
CA ARG A 21 -13.29 8.14 1.10
C ARG A 21 -12.31 8.44 2.24
N LEU A 22 -12.49 9.60 2.86
CA LEU A 22 -11.75 10.02 4.05
C LEU A 22 -12.72 10.14 5.22
N ASP A 23 -12.22 9.82 6.42
CA ASP A 23 -12.89 10.16 7.66
C ASP A 23 -12.22 11.43 8.23
N PRO A 24 -12.81 12.62 8.11
CA PRO A 24 -12.15 13.86 8.51
C PRO A 24 -11.94 13.99 10.03
N GLY A 25 -12.59 13.15 10.84
CA GLY A 25 -12.39 13.17 12.30
C GLY A 25 -11.61 11.98 12.83
N ASN A 26 -11.00 11.15 11.97
CA ASN A 26 -10.14 10.08 12.45
C ASN A 26 -8.93 10.64 13.20
N HIS A 27 -8.46 9.90 14.21
CA HIS A 27 -7.28 10.26 15.00
C HIS A 27 -6.17 9.21 14.85
N CYS A 28 -5.90 8.75 13.63
CA CYS A 28 -5.03 7.58 13.43
C CYS A 28 -3.57 7.85 13.74
N VAL A 29 -3.08 9.07 13.47
CA VAL A 29 -1.72 9.47 13.84
C VAL A 29 -1.59 9.49 15.37
N GLU A 30 -2.59 10.02 16.09
CA GLU A 30 -2.60 10.08 17.55
C GLU A 30 -2.68 8.69 18.18
N VAL A 31 -3.46 7.78 17.59
CA VAL A 31 -3.49 6.36 17.98
C VAL A 31 -2.11 5.72 17.84
N GLN A 32 -1.41 5.99 16.72
CA GLN A 32 -0.08 5.45 16.44
C GLN A 32 1.00 6.06 17.35
N ALA A 33 0.86 7.34 17.69
CA ALA A 33 1.72 8.03 18.65
C ALA A 33 1.44 7.67 20.12
N GLY A 34 0.48 6.77 20.38
CA GLY A 34 0.17 6.31 21.74
C GLY A 34 -0.51 7.35 22.63
N LEU A 35 -1.20 8.33 22.03
CA LEU A 35 -1.80 9.45 22.77
C LEU A 35 -3.13 9.09 23.45
N TYR A 36 -3.66 7.89 23.22
CA TYR A 36 -4.89 7.39 23.83
C TYR A 36 -4.65 6.11 24.63
N THR A 37 -5.45 5.94 25.68
CA THR A 37 -5.44 4.75 26.55
C THR A 37 -6.87 4.28 26.84
N GLY A 38 -7.00 3.07 27.41
CA GLY A 38 -8.27 2.52 27.87
C GLY A 38 -9.36 2.43 26.78
N SER A 39 -10.60 2.74 27.15
CA SER A 39 -11.76 2.67 26.25
C SER A 39 -11.67 3.65 25.07
N ARG A 40 -11.00 4.80 25.25
CA ARG A 40 -10.79 5.75 24.17
C ARG A 40 -9.86 5.19 23.09
N LEU A 41 -8.78 4.54 23.49
CA LEU A 41 -7.87 3.87 22.55
C LEU A 41 -8.62 2.83 21.70
N ALA A 42 -9.46 2.01 22.33
CA ALA A 42 -10.24 1.00 21.62
C ALA A 42 -11.21 1.64 20.60
N ALA A 43 -11.91 2.71 20.99
CA ALA A 43 -12.83 3.43 20.11
C ALA A 43 -12.12 4.08 18.91
N GLU A 44 -10.99 4.75 19.14
CA GLU A 44 -10.24 5.42 18.06
C GLU A 44 -9.54 4.41 17.14
N ARG A 45 -9.01 3.30 17.67
CA ARG A 45 -8.50 2.18 16.84
C ARG A 45 -9.57 1.64 15.91
N ALA A 46 -10.76 1.34 16.45
CA ALA A 46 -11.87 0.85 15.64
C ALA A 46 -12.31 1.86 14.56
N ARG A 47 -12.24 3.17 14.86
CA ARG A 47 -12.51 4.22 13.87
C ARG A 47 -11.46 4.24 12.76
N CYS A 48 -10.19 4.14 13.13
CA CYS A 48 -9.08 4.06 12.17
C CYS A 48 -9.17 2.86 11.26
N GLU A 49 -9.45 1.69 11.82
CA GLU A 49 -9.68 0.49 11.04
C GLU A 49 -10.82 0.69 10.03
N ARG A 50 -11.97 1.22 10.46
CA ARG A 50 -13.07 1.54 9.52
C ARG A 50 -12.67 2.52 8.42
N ALA A 51 -11.87 3.54 8.73
CA ALA A 51 -11.40 4.49 7.73
C ALA A 51 -10.46 3.82 6.71
N ILE A 52 -9.55 2.97 7.19
CA ILE A 52 -8.61 2.21 6.36
C ILE A 52 -9.36 1.21 5.47
N LEU A 53 -10.28 0.42 6.03
CA LEU A 53 -11.06 -0.55 5.26
C LEU A 53 -12.00 0.13 4.27
N GLY A 54 -12.58 1.27 4.62
CA GLY A 54 -13.37 2.08 3.69
C GLY A 54 -12.54 2.58 2.50
N ALA A 55 -11.32 3.06 2.74
CA ALA A 55 -10.41 3.48 1.68
C ALA A 55 -9.94 2.30 0.81
N ARG A 56 -9.65 1.15 1.43
CA ARG A 56 -9.33 -0.10 0.72
C ARG A 56 -10.48 -0.52 -0.19
N ASP A 57 -11.70 -0.53 0.31
CA ASP A 57 -12.87 -0.97 -0.46
C ASP A 57 -13.12 -0.07 -1.68
N ASP A 58 -12.95 1.24 -1.52
CA ASP A 58 -13.02 2.18 -2.65
C ASP A 58 -11.92 1.91 -3.68
N ALA A 59 -10.69 1.61 -3.23
CA ALA A 59 -9.59 1.26 -4.12
C ALA A 59 -9.84 -0.06 -4.86
N ALA A 60 -10.35 -1.08 -4.15
CA ALA A 60 -10.72 -2.36 -4.73
C ALA A 60 -11.84 -2.22 -5.77
N MET A 61 -12.85 -1.40 -5.50
CA MET A 61 -13.91 -1.06 -6.44
C MET A 61 -13.37 -0.32 -7.67
N ALA A 62 -12.44 0.61 -7.49
CA ALA A 62 -11.82 1.31 -8.61
C ALA A 62 -11.00 0.36 -9.50
N ILE A 63 -10.25 -0.58 -8.91
CA ILE A 63 -9.54 -1.63 -9.66
C ILE A 63 -10.53 -2.50 -10.44
N SER A 64 -11.60 -2.96 -9.79
CA SER A 64 -12.65 -3.74 -10.45
C SER A 64 -13.30 -2.99 -11.61
N TRP A 65 -13.54 -1.69 -11.44
CA TRP A 65 -14.10 -0.86 -12.50
C TRP A 65 -13.13 -0.71 -13.68
N LEU A 66 -11.85 -0.44 -13.40
CA LEU A 66 -10.81 -0.34 -14.42
C LEU A 66 -10.63 -1.65 -15.20
N ARG A 67 -10.65 -2.81 -14.51
CA ARG A 67 -10.63 -4.12 -15.17
C ARG A 67 -11.85 -4.33 -16.07
N ALA A 68 -13.04 -3.94 -15.63
CA ALA A 68 -14.26 -4.04 -16.45
C ALA A 68 -14.24 -3.12 -17.69
N HIS A 69 -13.45 -2.04 -17.67
CA HIS A 69 -13.29 -1.10 -18.77
C HIS A 69 -11.91 -1.20 -19.45
N ALA A 70 -11.23 -2.33 -19.27
CA ALA A 70 -9.84 -2.48 -19.68
C ALA A 70 -9.65 -2.26 -21.19
N THR A 71 -10.57 -2.79 -22.02
CA THR A 71 -10.54 -2.58 -23.48
C THR A 71 -10.69 -1.10 -23.86
N THR A 72 -11.54 -0.35 -23.15
CA THR A 72 -11.76 1.08 -23.41
C THR A 72 -10.50 1.91 -23.15
N TYR A 73 -9.73 1.55 -22.12
CA TYR A 73 -8.56 2.30 -21.68
C TYR A 73 -7.22 1.68 -22.07
N GLY A 74 -7.24 0.57 -22.83
CA GLY A 74 -6.02 -0.14 -23.23
C GLY A 74 -5.24 -0.74 -22.04
N ILE A 75 -5.94 -1.15 -20.98
CA ILE A 75 -5.34 -1.73 -19.77
C ILE A 75 -5.14 -3.22 -19.98
N ASP A 76 -3.95 -3.73 -19.69
CA ASP A 76 -3.76 -5.17 -19.48
C ASP A 76 -4.27 -5.52 -18.07
N ALA A 77 -5.51 -6.02 -18.00
CA ALA A 77 -6.15 -6.37 -16.74
C ALA A 77 -5.46 -7.52 -15.99
N THR A 78 -4.51 -8.24 -16.61
CA THR A 78 -3.74 -9.30 -15.95
C THR A 78 -2.52 -8.78 -15.18
N ARG A 79 -2.16 -7.49 -15.39
CA ARG A 79 -0.94 -6.87 -14.87
C ARG A 79 -1.28 -5.58 -14.12
N VAL A 80 -1.86 -5.73 -12.93
CA VAL A 80 -2.31 -4.59 -12.11
C VAL A 80 -1.44 -4.44 -10.88
N ALA A 81 -0.84 -3.27 -10.70
CA ALA A 81 -0.20 -2.87 -9.46
C ALA A 81 -0.97 -1.72 -8.79
N VAL A 82 -0.88 -1.64 -7.47
CA VAL A 82 -1.42 -0.53 -6.67
C VAL A 82 -0.31 0.10 -5.85
N GLY A 83 -0.34 1.41 -5.67
CA GLY A 83 0.66 2.07 -4.84
C GLY A 83 0.21 3.39 -4.27
N GLY A 84 0.94 3.87 -3.26
CA GLY A 84 0.63 5.12 -2.60
C GLY A 84 1.70 5.56 -1.61
N SER A 85 1.47 6.73 -1.01
CA SER A 85 2.30 7.28 0.08
C SER A 85 1.46 7.61 1.31
N SER A 86 2.03 7.44 2.50
CA SER A 86 1.35 7.74 3.76
C SER A 86 0.03 6.96 3.88
N ALA A 87 -1.10 7.63 4.16
CA ALA A 87 -2.43 7.05 4.10
C ALA A 87 -2.71 6.26 2.81
N GLY A 88 -2.22 6.73 1.65
CA GLY A 88 -2.37 6.00 0.39
C GLY A 88 -1.51 4.72 0.31
N ALA A 89 -0.35 4.69 0.98
CA ALA A 89 0.47 3.48 1.09
C ALA A 89 -0.23 2.46 1.99
N ILE A 90 -0.84 2.92 3.08
CA ILE A 90 -1.67 2.10 3.96
C ILE A 90 -2.84 1.51 3.16
N THR A 91 -3.56 2.32 2.38
CA THR A 91 -4.62 1.83 1.48
C THR A 91 -4.11 0.76 0.51
N ALA A 92 -2.98 1.01 -0.18
CA ALA A 92 -2.41 0.07 -1.14
C ALA A 92 -2.00 -1.27 -0.49
N ILE A 93 -1.39 -1.22 0.69
CA ILE A 93 -1.08 -2.40 1.50
C ILE A 93 -2.35 -3.18 1.83
N HIS A 94 -3.40 -2.51 2.30
CA HIS A 94 -4.63 -3.21 2.67
C HIS A 94 -5.36 -3.79 1.46
N VAL A 95 -5.24 -3.21 0.26
CA VAL A 95 -5.73 -3.82 -0.99
C VAL A 95 -4.99 -5.14 -1.25
N GLY A 96 -3.67 -5.15 -1.14
CA GLY A 96 -2.86 -6.34 -1.42
C GLY A 96 -2.86 -7.39 -0.31
N GLN A 97 -3.31 -7.05 0.90
CA GLN A 97 -3.13 -7.90 2.10
C GLN A 97 -4.40 -8.20 2.91
N THR A 98 -5.57 -7.65 2.54
CA THR A 98 -6.80 -7.85 3.35
C THR A 98 -8.05 -8.13 2.53
N LEU A 99 -7.92 -8.34 1.22
CA LEU A 99 -9.04 -8.72 0.34
C LEU A 99 -9.26 -10.25 0.28
N ASN A 100 -8.38 -11.02 0.88
CA ASN A 100 -8.46 -12.48 0.94
C ASN A 100 -9.56 -12.88 1.93
N SER A 101 -10.09 -14.09 1.79
CA SER A 101 -11.15 -14.60 2.66
C SER A 101 -10.80 -15.98 3.19
N ALA A 102 -10.47 -16.10 4.48
CA ALA A 102 -10.27 -17.36 5.21
C ALA A 102 -9.61 -18.48 4.39
N GLY A 103 -8.38 -18.24 3.91
CA GLY A 103 -7.63 -19.21 3.12
C GLY A 103 -8.03 -19.30 1.64
N ASN A 104 -8.75 -18.30 1.12
CA ASN A 104 -9.05 -18.16 -0.31
C ASN A 104 -8.39 -16.90 -0.87
N PRO A 105 -7.99 -16.92 -2.15
CA PRO A 105 -7.42 -15.77 -2.83
C PRO A 105 -8.39 -14.59 -2.88
N PRO A 106 -7.89 -13.36 -3.09
CA PRO A 106 -8.74 -12.19 -3.23
C PRO A 106 -9.63 -12.31 -4.48
N PRO A 107 -10.77 -11.58 -4.54
CA PRO A 107 -11.59 -11.57 -5.75
C PRO A 107 -10.78 -11.16 -6.97
N ALA A 108 -10.84 -11.96 -8.04
CA ALA A 108 -10.06 -11.73 -9.27
C ALA A 108 -10.31 -10.33 -9.89
N ALA A 109 -11.47 -9.74 -9.64
CA ALA A 109 -11.83 -8.40 -10.11
C ALA A 109 -11.04 -7.28 -9.39
N SER A 110 -10.58 -7.49 -8.16
CA SER A 110 -9.85 -6.49 -7.36
C SER A 110 -8.42 -6.93 -7.01
N GLN A 111 -8.02 -8.14 -7.40
CA GLN A 111 -6.67 -8.66 -7.17
C GLN A 111 -5.62 -7.79 -7.86
N VAL A 112 -4.48 -7.62 -7.19
CA VAL A 112 -3.30 -6.94 -7.71
C VAL A 112 -2.12 -7.89 -7.68
N SER A 113 -1.17 -7.68 -8.59
CA SER A 113 0.04 -8.48 -8.73
C SER A 113 1.24 -7.86 -8.01
N ALA A 114 1.15 -6.58 -7.60
CA ALA A 114 2.18 -5.91 -6.83
C ALA A 114 1.63 -4.71 -6.05
N VAL A 115 2.22 -4.45 -4.88
CA VAL A 115 1.96 -3.28 -4.04
C VAL A 115 3.23 -2.44 -3.90
N LEU A 116 3.13 -1.13 -4.10
CA LEU A 116 4.21 -0.16 -3.86
C LEU A 116 3.82 0.81 -2.74
N ALA A 117 4.52 0.74 -1.61
CA ALA A 117 4.20 1.50 -0.40
C ALA A 117 5.34 2.43 0.02
N MET A 118 5.06 3.72 0.12
CA MET A 118 5.97 4.73 0.67
C MET A 118 5.46 5.23 2.02
N SER A 119 6.17 4.95 3.12
CA SER A 119 5.72 5.23 4.49
C SER A 119 4.32 4.67 4.77
N GLY A 120 4.18 3.34 4.76
CA GLY A 120 2.90 2.67 5.05
C GLY A 120 3.11 1.31 5.73
N CYS A 121 2.05 0.81 6.37
CA CYS A 121 2.03 -0.50 7.01
C CYS A 121 0.60 -1.07 7.08
N ASN A 122 0.48 -2.33 7.50
CA ASN A 122 -0.78 -3.01 7.75
C ASN A 122 -1.22 -2.80 9.22
N TYR A 123 -2.49 -2.46 9.43
CA TYR A 123 -3.08 -2.18 10.75
C TYR A 123 -4.17 -3.17 11.15
N VAL A 124 -4.41 -4.21 10.34
CA VAL A 124 -5.38 -5.27 10.61
C VAL A 124 -4.62 -6.53 10.99
N ASP A 125 -4.53 -6.80 12.29
CA ASP A 125 -3.81 -7.95 12.81
C ASP A 125 -4.34 -9.27 12.23
N GLY A 126 -3.42 -10.16 11.86
CA GLY A 126 -3.75 -11.49 11.33
C GLY A 126 -4.37 -11.50 9.93
N SER A 127 -4.41 -10.36 9.24
CA SER A 127 -4.93 -10.29 7.86
C SER A 127 -3.98 -10.83 6.80
N ILE A 128 -2.67 -10.80 7.07
CA ILE A 128 -1.63 -11.18 6.11
C ILE A 128 -1.56 -12.71 5.98
N ASP A 129 -1.68 -13.21 4.75
CA ASP A 129 -1.60 -14.64 4.44
C ASP A 129 -0.82 -14.93 3.14
N ALA A 130 -0.79 -16.19 2.69
CA ALA A 130 -0.02 -16.65 1.54
C ALA A 130 -0.64 -16.28 0.17
N PHE A 131 -1.86 -15.74 0.15
CA PHE A 131 -2.51 -15.25 -1.08
C PHE A 131 -2.27 -13.75 -1.32
N ASP A 132 -1.59 -13.08 -0.40
CA ASP A 132 -1.26 -11.66 -0.52
C ASP A 132 -0.38 -11.37 -1.73
N ALA A 133 -0.57 -10.18 -2.29
CA ALA A 133 0.26 -9.70 -3.38
C ALA A 133 1.69 -9.39 -2.89
N PRO A 134 2.72 -9.61 -3.74
CA PRO A 134 4.06 -9.08 -3.52
C PRO A 134 4.04 -7.61 -3.10
N VAL A 135 4.84 -7.24 -2.08
CA VAL A 135 4.85 -5.87 -1.54
C VAL A 135 6.26 -5.27 -1.50
N ALA A 136 6.39 -4.04 -2.02
CA ALA A 136 7.58 -3.20 -1.87
C ALA A 136 7.30 -2.10 -0.86
N ILE A 137 8.06 -2.06 0.24
CA ILE A 137 7.90 -1.06 1.31
C ILE A 137 9.16 -0.21 1.41
N SER A 138 8.99 1.09 1.20
CA SER A 138 10.00 2.12 1.49
C SER A 138 9.61 2.85 2.79
N ALA A 139 10.47 2.82 3.81
CA ALA A 139 10.17 3.42 5.11
C ALA A 139 11.46 3.95 5.77
N SER A 140 11.33 5.00 6.58
CA SER A 140 12.44 5.60 7.33
C SER A 140 12.36 5.26 8.81
N GLY A 141 13.51 5.14 9.48
CA GLY A 141 13.59 4.75 10.89
C GLY A 141 12.99 5.80 11.83
N GLY A 142 13.15 7.07 11.49
CA GLY A 142 12.65 8.23 12.25
C GLY A 142 11.38 8.85 11.67
N ASP A 143 10.58 8.12 10.88
CA ASP A 143 9.31 8.63 10.35
C ASP A 143 8.40 9.11 11.52
N PRO A 144 8.01 10.40 11.57
CA PRO A 144 7.28 10.96 12.70
C PRO A 144 5.79 10.60 12.71
N LEU A 145 5.26 10.00 11.64
CA LEU A 145 3.83 9.73 11.48
C LEU A 145 3.53 8.24 11.42
N VAL A 146 4.30 7.46 10.67
CA VAL A 146 4.10 6.01 10.54
C VAL A 146 5.26 5.29 11.23
N PRO A 147 5.03 4.61 12.37
CA PRO A 147 6.11 3.96 13.11
C PRO A 147 6.89 2.97 12.23
N PHE A 148 8.21 3.12 12.16
CA PHE A 148 9.07 2.22 11.37
C PHE A 148 8.87 0.74 11.73
N ALA A 149 8.68 0.45 13.02
CA ALA A 149 8.38 -0.90 13.51
C ALA A 149 7.12 -1.50 12.88
N CYS A 150 6.11 -0.69 12.53
CA CYS A 150 4.89 -1.15 11.85
C CYS A 150 5.21 -1.61 10.41
N SER A 151 6.00 -0.83 9.68
CA SER A 151 6.47 -1.17 8.33
C SER A 151 7.31 -2.45 8.33
N VAL A 152 8.22 -2.57 9.31
CA VAL A 152 9.04 -3.77 9.52
C VAL A 152 8.18 -4.99 9.85
N ALA A 153 7.21 -4.86 10.76
CA ALA A 153 6.30 -5.95 11.13
C ALA A 153 5.47 -6.41 9.92
N THR A 154 4.96 -5.48 9.12
CA THR A 154 4.23 -5.77 7.88
C THR A 154 5.10 -6.56 6.89
N ALA A 155 6.33 -6.10 6.66
CA ALA A 155 7.28 -6.75 5.78
C ALA A 155 7.73 -8.14 6.28
N ASN A 156 7.79 -8.33 7.61
CA ASN A 156 8.14 -9.62 8.20
C ASN A 156 6.97 -10.60 8.15
N ALA A 157 5.74 -10.14 8.42
CA ALA A 157 4.55 -10.97 8.32
C ALA A 157 4.34 -11.48 6.88
N ALA A 158 4.46 -10.59 5.88
CA ALA A 158 4.35 -11.00 4.48
C ALA A 158 5.45 -11.98 4.07
N ALA A 159 6.70 -11.75 4.47
CA ALA A 159 7.78 -12.69 4.19
C ALA A 159 7.56 -14.06 4.87
N ALA A 160 6.95 -14.09 6.07
CA ALA A 160 6.67 -15.32 6.79
C ALA A 160 5.59 -16.20 6.13
N THR A 161 4.72 -15.61 5.29
CA THR A 161 3.72 -16.36 4.49
C THR A 161 4.28 -16.83 3.15
N GLY A 162 5.52 -16.47 2.82
CA GLY A 162 6.17 -16.76 1.54
C GLY A 162 5.93 -15.69 0.47
N THR A 163 5.23 -14.60 0.78
CA THR A 163 5.00 -13.49 -0.15
C THR A 163 6.31 -12.75 -0.42
N PRO A 164 6.67 -12.47 -1.69
CA PRO A 164 7.85 -11.67 -2.01
C PRO A 164 7.77 -10.27 -1.42
N VAL A 165 8.87 -9.81 -0.80
CA VAL A 165 8.96 -8.50 -0.16
C VAL A 165 10.23 -7.77 -0.60
N LEU A 166 10.06 -6.54 -1.12
CA LEU A 166 11.17 -5.60 -1.31
C LEU A 166 11.20 -4.60 -0.14
N ARG A 167 12.33 -4.51 0.55
CA ARG A 167 12.54 -3.61 1.70
C ARG A 167 13.53 -2.52 1.36
N ASN A 168 13.03 -1.31 1.12
CA ASN A 168 13.86 -0.10 0.99
C ASN A 168 13.80 0.66 2.31
N PHE A 169 14.49 0.12 3.32
CA PHE A 169 14.47 0.68 4.67
C PHE A 169 15.65 1.62 4.89
N TYR A 170 15.32 2.84 5.29
CA TYR A 170 16.26 3.92 5.53
C TYR A 170 16.31 4.22 7.03
N GLU A 171 16.94 3.34 7.80
CA GLU A 171 16.88 3.35 9.27
C GLU A 171 17.42 4.64 9.92
N GLN A 172 18.34 5.33 9.24
CA GLN A 172 18.95 6.56 9.74
C GLN A 172 18.20 7.83 9.30
N GLU A 173 17.23 7.69 8.39
CA GLU A 173 16.44 8.81 7.89
C GLU A 173 15.21 9.05 8.75
N SER A 174 14.65 10.26 8.67
CA SER A 174 13.42 10.64 9.38
C SER A 174 12.33 11.20 8.48
N ALA A 175 12.53 11.18 7.16
CA ALA A 175 11.58 11.76 6.22
C ALA A 175 10.33 10.88 6.06
N HIS A 176 9.19 11.54 5.86
CA HIS A 176 7.91 10.87 5.64
C HIS A 176 7.47 10.97 4.17
N ALA A 177 6.93 9.87 3.64
CA ALA A 177 6.21 9.85 2.37
C ALA A 177 7.00 10.46 1.19
N GLN A 178 6.48 11.53 0.59
CA GLN A 178 7.10 12.17 -0.57
C GLN A 178 8.46 12.80 -0.24
N ALA A 179 8.70 13.20 1.01
CA ALA A 179 10.00 13.71 1.42
C ALA A 179 11.06 12.60 1.37
N LEU A 180 10.73 11.40 1.86
CA LEU A 180 11.61 10.23 1.78
C LEU A 180 11.84 9.83 0.32
N TYR A 181 10.77 9.79 -0.47
CA TYR A 181 10.87 9.51 -1.90
C TYR A 181 11.81 10.49 -2.60
N ALA A 182 11.70 11.79 -2.35
CA ALA A 182 12.54 12.80 -2.97
C ALA A 182 14.03 12.66 -2.60
N GLN A 183 14.34 12.25 -1.36
CA GLN A 183 15.72 12.06 -0.90
C GLN A 183 16.41 10.87 -1.59
N HIS A 184 15.67 9.80 -1.88
CA HIS A 184 16.23 8.55 -2.43
C HIS A 184 15.62 8.18 -3.79
N GLN A 185 15.09 9.16 -4.53
CA GLN A 185 14.29 8.92 -5.72
C GLN A 185 14.97 7.98 -6.73
N PRO A 186 16.25 8.16 -7.12
CA PRO A 186 16.88 7.30 -8.12
C PRO A 186 16.95 5.82 -7.70
N GLU A 187 17.19 5.56 -6.41
CA GLU A 187 17.27 4.22 -5.85
C GLU A 187 15.87 3.59 -5.79
N ILE A 188 14.90 4.31 -5.25
CA ILE A 188 13.52 3.82 -5.11
C ILE A 188 12.91 3.56 -6.48
N ASP A 189 13.07 4.47 -7.44
CA ASP A 189 12.59 4.29 -8.81
C ASP A 189 13.25 3.10 -9.49
N ARG A 190 14.54 2.84 -9.25
CA ARG A 190 15.21 1.65 -9.78
C ARG A 190 14.63 0.38 -9.15
N ALA A 191 14.54 0.34 -7.83
CA ALA A 191 14.10 -0.85 -7.10
C ALA A 191 12.63 -1.18 -7.40
N TRP A 192 11.74 -0.19 -7.38
CA TRP A 192 10.32 -0.38 -7.70
C TRP A 192 10.10 -0.79 -9.16
N ARG A 193 10.89 -0.27 -10.11
CA ARG A 193 10.78 -0.72 -11.52
C ARG A 193 11.19 -2.18 -11.68
N LEU A 194 12.28 -2.61 -11.05
CA LEU A 194 12.70 -4.02 -11.10
C LEU A 194 11.64 -4.93 -10.45
N PHE A 195 11.08 -4.49 -9.33
CA PHE A 195 10.00 -5.19 -8.65
C PHE A 195 8.75 -5.35 -9.53
N LEU A 196 8.34 -4.28 -10.23
CA LEU A 196 7.22 -4.33 -11.16
C LEU A 196 7.51 -5.18 -12.39
N ILE A 197 8.73 -5.13 -12.95
CA ILE A 197 9.11 -5.99 -14.08
C ILE A 197 8.94 -7.46 -13.72
N ASP A 198 9.43 -7.87 -12.54
CA ASP A 198 9.33 -9.25 -12.06
C ASP A 198 7.87 -9.68 -11.83
N HIS A 199 7.11 -8.91 -11.06
CA HIS A 199 5.79 -9.30 -10.59
C HIS A 199 4.64 -8.97 -11.54
N LEU A 200 4.85 -8.08 -12.53
CA LEU A 200 3.91 -7.87 -13.63
C LEU A 200 4.32 -8.61 -14.91
N HIS A 201 5.44 -9.35 -14.89
CA HIS A 201 5.98 -10.09 -16.03
C HIS A 201 6.15 -9.22 -17.29
N LEU A 202 6.80 -8.06 -17.09
CA LEU A 202 7.09 -7.12 -18.17
C LEU A 202 8.34 -7.55 -18.94
N ALA A 203 8.32 -7.36 -20.25
CA ALA A 203 9.43 -7.68 -21.16
C ALA A 203 10.42 -6.53 -21.29
#